data_AF-A0A059KI39-F1
#
_entry.id   AF-A0A059KI39-F1
#
_cell.length_a   1.000
_cell.length_b   1.000
_cell.length_c   1.000
_cell.angle_alpha   90.00
_cell.angle_beta   90.00
_cell.angle_gamma   90.00
#
_symmetry.space_group_name_H-M   'P 1'
#
loop_
_entity.id
_entity.type
_entity.pdbx_description
1 polymer ?
#
loop_
_entity_poly.entity_id
_entity_poly.type
_entity_poly.pdbx_seq_one_letter_code
_entity_poly.pdbx_strand_id
1 'polypeptide(L)'
;MGTISVHIFFVISGLLVTASLTNKKDLIDFFWARFLRIFPALIFVVLFIVFILGPIFTKINLINYIKSEEIYIYIAKCSTLIFGVKDHLPGVFEDLPYKKSVNGSLWTMPYEVRMYLILALTWLALSSFEKKYFHAIIVLFVLASGAKIAFDHISMHRPEKYIELFFMFFMGAAFYVLKNRIQIHGAIFFALMTLIAINLGNARNFYIIYVFSIGYLVLYLSYIPSGFIRKYNKLGDYSYGIYIYAFPIQQSIIAINTGISVADLIKYSMVTTLVLSMISWHLLEKRFLGMKPFFVAYTHSILRRRSASGH
;
A
#
# COMPACT_ATOMS: atom_id res chain seq x y z
N MET A 1 1.98 -16.14 0.63
CA MET A 1 2.63 -15.41 -0.49
C MET A 1 2.31 -13.91 -0.48
N GLY A 2 1.04 -13.47 -0.37
CA GLY A 2 0.70 -12.03 -0.41
C GLY A 2 1.35 -11.14 0.66
N THR A 3 1.60 -11.64 1.87
CA THR A 3 2.22 -10.88 2.97
C THR A 3 3.63 -10.35 2.63
N ILE A 4 4.42 -11.13 1.89
CA ILE A 4 5.78 -10.72 1.52
C ILE A 4 5.73 -9.54 0.54
N SER A 5 4.86 -9.62 -0.46
CA SER A 5 4.64 -8.52 -1.41
C SER A 5 4.22 -7.23 -0.71
N VAL A 6 3.37 -7.33 0.32
CA VAL A 6 2.98 -6.18 1.14
C VAL A 6 4.19 -5.59 1.88
N HIS A 7 5.04 -6.41 2.51
CA HIS A 7 6.21 -5.90 3.22
C HIS A 7 7.18 -5.20 2.27
N ILE A 8 7.46 -5.80 1.11
CA ILE A 8 8.28 -5.20 0.05
C ILE A 8 7.70 -3.86 -0.38
N PHE A 9 6.39 -3.79 -0.60
CA PHE A 9 5.68 -2.57 -0.96
C PHE A 9 5.86 -1.48 0.11
N PHE A 10 5.68 -1.80 1.40
CA PHE A 10 5.84 -0.83 2.49
C PHE A 10 7.29 -0.32 2.60
N VAL A 11 8.29 -1.19 2.46
CA VAL A 11 9.71 -0.79 2.43
C VAL A 11 9.99 0.18 1.28
N ILE A 12 9.60 -0.19 0.05
CA ILE A 12 9.84 0.64 -1.13
C ILE A 12 9.10 1.97 -1.01
N SER A 13 7.85 1.92 -0.54
CA SER A 13 7.03 3.10 -0.32
C SER A 13 7.69 4.05 0.70
N GLY A 14 8.13 3.54 1.85
CA GLY A 14 8.85 4.30 2.86
C GLY A 14 10.07 5.03 2.30
N LEU A 15 10.86 4.36 1.48
CA LEU A 15 12.03 4.95 0.82
C LEU A 15 11.63 6.06 -0.17
N LEU A 16 10.75 5.75 -1.12
CA LEU A 16 10.38 6.67 -2.22
C LEU A 16 9.58 7.87 -1.74
N VAL A 17 8.71 7.67 -0.75
CA VAL A 17 7.85 8.72 -0.19
C VAL A 17 8.69 9.68 0.65
N THR A 18 9.64 9.17 1.44
CA THR A 18 10.61 10.00 2.17
C THR A 18 11.50 10.79 1.19
N ALA A 19 11.92 10.17 0.10
CA ALA A 19 12.66 10.86 -0.96
C ALA A 19 11.85 12.00 -1.59
N SER A 20 10.59 11.73 -1.94
CA SER A 20 9.69 12.71 -2.54
C SER A 20 9.45 13.90 -1.61
N LEU A 21 9.24 13.66 -0.32
CA LEU A 21 8.95 14.70 0.67
C LEU A 21 10.17 15.60 0.91
N THR A 22 11.33 15.00 1.13
CA THR A 22 12.56 15.74 1.45
C THR A 22 13.15 16.51 0.28
N ASN A 23 12.97 16.03 -0.96
CA ASN A 23 13.50 16.69 -2.15
C ASN A 23 12.64 17.86 -2.62
N LYS A 24 11.31 17.77 -2.51
CA LYS A 24 10.39 18.79 -3.05
C LYS A 24 10.03 19.90 -2.06
N LYS A 25 10.16 19.67 -0.75
CA LYS A 25 9.87 20.63 0.33
C LYS A 25 8.50 21.31 0.31
N ASP A 26 7.56 20.87 -0.53
CA ASP A 26 6.19 21.36 -0.57
C ASP A 26 5.22 20.24 -0.13
N LEU A 27 4.63 20.43 1.05
CA LEU A 27 3.65 19.50 1.62
C LEU A 27 2.36 19.45 0.79
N ILE A 28 2.01 20.53 0.08
CA ILE A 28 0.82 20.59 -0.76
C ILE A 28 1.04 19.76 -2.02
N ASP A 29 2.20 19.87 -2.67
CA ASP A 29 2.56 18.98 -3.80
C ASP A 29 2.60 17.53 -3.34
N PHE A 30 3.17 17.25 -2.16
CA PHE A 30 3.21 15.91 -1.58
C PHE A 30 1.80 15.34 -1.36
N PHE A 31 0.93 16.09 -0.69
CA PHE A 31 -0.43 15.66 -0.39
C PHE A 31 -1.21 15.36 -1.67
N TRP A 32 -1.26 16.30 -2.62
CA TRP A 32 -2.01 16.11 -3.87
C TRP A 32 -1.43 15.00 -4.74
N ALA A 33 -0.11 14.83 -4.77
CA ALA A 33 0.51 13.72 -5.50
C ALA A 33 0.07 12.35 -4.96
N ARG A 34 -0.12 12.20 -3.65
CA ARG A 34 -0.57 10.94 -3.04
C ARG A 34 -2.09 10.79 -3.10
N PHE A 35 -2.83 11.87 -2.86
CA PHE A 35 -4.27 11.88 -2.92
C PHE A 35 -4.78 11.47 -4.31
N LEU A 36 -4.28 12.12 -5.37
CA LEU A 36 -4.68 11.86 -6.76
C LEU A 36 -4.19 10.51 -7.27
N ARG A 37 -3.15 9.94 -6.66
CA ARG A 37 -2.66 8.59 -6.97
C ARG A 37 -3.59 7.51 -6.41
N ILE A 38 -4.12 7.70 -5.21
CA ILE A 38 -4.83 6.66 -4.46
C ILE A 38 -6.35 6.77 -4.61
N PHE A 39 -6.92 7.92 -4.27
CA PHE A 39 -8.36 8.04 -4.03
C PHE A 39 -9.22 7.92 -5.28
N PRO A 40 -8.87 8.49 -6.45
CA PRO A 40 -9.76 8.43 -7.61
C PRO A 40 -10.07 7.00 -8.06
N ALA A 41 -9.03 6.16 -8.24
CA ALA A 41 -9.22 4.77 -8.62
C ALA A 41 -9.79 3.91 -7.47
N LEU A 42 -9.48 4.23 -6.22
CA LEU A 42 -10.08 3.57 -5.06
C LEU A 42 -11.60 3.79 -5.00
N ILE A 43 -12.06 5.04 -5.14
CA ILE A 43 -13.48 5.38 -5.12
C ILE A 43 -14.18 4.65 -6.27
N PHE A 44 -13.58 4.66 -7.47
CA PHE A 44 -14.15 3.97 -8.61
C PHE A 44 -14.27 2.46 -8.39
N VAL A 45 -13.23 1.78 -7.89
CA VAL A 45 -13.31 0.33 -7.66
C VAL A 45 -14.31 -0.01 -6.56
N VAL A 46 -14.43 0.83 -5.51
CA VAL A 46 -15.43 0.64 -4.44
C VAL A 46 -16.84 0.76 -5.00
N LEU A 47 -17.11 1.77 -5.83
CA LEU A 47 -18.40 1.95 -6.49
C LEU A 47 -18.68 0.82 -7.49
N PHE A 48 -17.68 0.40 -8.26
CA PHE A 48 -17.76 -0.74 -9.18
C PHE A 48 -18.13 -2.04 -8.44
N ILE A 49 -17.44 -2.32 -7.32
CA ILE A 49 -17.73 -3.48 -6.48
C ILE A 49 -19.17 -3.41 -5.95
N VAL A 50 -19.57 -2.26 -5.43
CA VAL A 50 -20.88 -2.11 -4.78
C VAL A 50 -22.05 -2.16 -5.75
N PHE A 51 -21.94 -1.46 -6.87
CA PHE A 51 -23.06 -1.23 -7.80
C PHE A 51 -23.03 -2.14 -9.04
N ILE A 52 -21.92 -2.83 -9.31
CA ILE A 52 -21.82 -3.78 -10.42
C ILE A 52 -21.62 -5.20 -9.89
N LEU A 53 -20.51 -5.49 -9.19
CA LEU A 53 -20.26 -6.85 -8.73
C LEU A 53 -21.25 -7.33 -7.68
N GLY A 54 -21.61 -6.46 -6.73
CA GLY A 54 -22.55 -6.76 -5.67
C GLY A 54 -23.90 -7.27 -6.19
N PRO A 55 -24.61 -6.51 -7.05
CA PRO A 55 -25.86 -6.94 -7.68
C PRO A 55 -25.75 -8.23 -8.50
N ILE A 56 -24.60 -8.49 -9.14
CA ILE A 56 -24.39 -9.70 -9.94
C ILE A 56 -24.26 -10.94 -9.06
N PHE A 57 -23.60 -10.82 -7.90
CA PHE A 57 -23.22 -11.96 -7.06
C PHE A 57 -23.96 -12.04 -5.73
N THR A 58 -24.87 -11.12 -5.45
CA THR A 58 -25.68 -11.14 -4.23
C THR A 58 -26.75 -12.23 -4.29
N LYS A 59 -26.92 -12.95 -3.18
CA LYS A 59 -27.97 -13.95 -2.99
C LYS A 59 -29.28 -13.38 -2.45
N ILE A 60 -29.28 -12.14 -1.98
CA ILE A 60 -30.48 -11.48 -1.49
C ILE A 60 -31.18 -10.72 -2.62
N ASN A 61 -32.47 -10.42 -2.45
CA ASN A 61 -33.19 -9.61 -3.41
C ASN A 61 -32.52 -8.24 -3.63
N LEU A 62 -32.44 -7.77 -4.87
CA LEU A 62 -31.74 -6.54 -5.24
C LEU A 62 -32.24 -5.29 -4.49
N ILE A 63 -33.54 -5.20 -4.22
CA ILE A 63 -34.12 -4.08 -3.47
C ILE A 63 -33.61 -4.10 -2.03
N ASN A 64 -33.57 -5.28 -1.42
CA ASN A 64 -33.04 -5.46 -0.06
C ASN A 64 -31.52 -5.22 -0.01
N TYR A 65 -30.80 -5.59 -1.07
CA TYR A 65 -29.39 -5.28 -1.22
C TYR A 65 -29.15 -3.77 -1.20
N ILE A 66 -29.75 -3.01 -2.13
CA ILE A 66 -29.55 -1.56 -2.26
C ILE A 66 -30.00 -0.78 -1.02
N LYS A 67 -31.06 -1.24 -0.34
CA LYS A 67 -31.55 -0.65 0.91
C LYS A 67 -30.71 -0.99 2.13
N SER A 68 -29.78 -1.93 2.03
CA SER A 68 -28.95 -2.34 3.15
C SER A 68 -27.99 -1.23 3.56
N GLU A 69 -28.00 -0.88 4.85
CA GLU A 69 -27.04 0.06 5.46
C GLU A 69 -25.59 -0.41 5.25
N GLU A 70 -25.39 -1.72 5.14
CA GLU A 70 -24.10 -2.35 4.96
C GLU A 70 -23.33 -1.86 3.73
N ILE A 71 -24.04 -1.52 2.66
CA ILE A 71 -23.46 -0.99 1.43
C ILE A 71 -22.88 0.41 1.68
N TYR A 72 -23.64 1.28 2.34
CA TYR A 72 -23.22 2.65 2.62
C TYR A 72 -22.04 2.67 3.60
N ILE A 73 -22.04 1.79 4.60
CA ILE A 73 -20.89 1.59 5.50
C ILE A 73 -19.67 1.11 4.71
N TYR A 74 -19.84 0.17 3.77
CA TYR A 74 -18.75 -0.29 2.91
C TYR A 74 -18.16 0.86 2.09
N ILE A 75 -19.00 1.64 1.39
CA ILE A 75 -18.56 2.81 0.61
C ILE A 75 -17.81 3.79 1.50
N ALA A 76 -18.39 4.17 2.65
CA ALA A 76 -17.80 5.15 3.55
C ALA A 76 -16.44 4.70 4.10
N LYS A 77 -16.35 3.47 4.62
CA LYS A 77 -15.09 2.95 5.19
C LYS A 77 -14.02 2.76 4.12
N CYS A 78 -14.36 2.08 3.01
CA CYS A 78 -13.39 1.75 1.97
C CYS A 78 -12.96 2.97 1.14
N SER A 79 -13.79 4.00 1.01
CA SER A 79 -13.43 5.23 0.28
C SER A 79 -12.67 6.25 1.14
N THR A 80 -12.93 6.29 2.46
CA THR A 80 -12.24 7.25 3.34
C THR A 80 -10.92 6.70 3.89
N LEU A 81 -10.83 5.38 4.10
CA LEU A 81 -9.68 4.69 4.70
C LEU A 81 -9.32 5.14 6.13
N ILE A 82 -10.10 6.01 6.77
CA ILE A 82 -9.81 6.55 8.11
C ILE A 82 -10.12 5.50 9.18
N PHE A 83 -11.33 4.92 9.12
CA PHE A 83 -11.88 4.00 10.11
C PHE A 83 -11.66 2.51 9.76
N GLY A 84 -10.65 2.23 8.93
CA GLY A 84 -10.39 0.90 8.40
C GLY A 84 -11.24 0.57 7.18
N VAL A 85 -11.30 -0.71 6.82
CA VAL A 85 -12.07 -1.21 5.67
C VAL A 85 -13.13 -2.18 6.14
N LYS A 86 -14.24 -2.23 5.39
CA LYS A 86 -15.22 -3.31 5.51
C LYS A 86 -14.89 -4.36 4.45
N ASP A 87 -14.95 -5.62 4.83
CA ASP A 87 -14.56 -6.75 3.97
C ASP A 87 -15.73 -7.37 3.21
N HIS A 88 -16.96 -7.23 3.70
CA HIS A 88 -18.15 -7.90 3.16
C HIS A 88 -19.24 -6.95 2.66
N LEU A 89 -20.05 -7.48 1.74
CA LEU A 89 -21.30 -6.92 1.25
C LEU A 89 -22.44 -7.93 1.48
N PRO A 90 -23.69 -7.45 1.63
CA PRO A 90 -24.80 -8.31 2.02
C PRO A 90 -25.12 -9.34 0.93
N GLY A 91 -25.05 -10.62 1.28
CA GLY A 91 -25.35 -11.75 0.39
C GLY A 91 -24.31 -12.02 -0.70
N VAL A 92 -23.16 -11.35 -0.71
CA VAL A 92 -22.13 -11.47 -1.77
C VAL A 92 -21.04 -12.46 -1.34
N PHE A 93 -20.72 -13.42 -2.20
CA PHE A 93 -19.60 -14.38 -2.03
C PHE A 93 -19.64 -15.22 -0.73
N GLU A 94 -20.84 -15.56 -0.24
CA GLU A 94 -20.99 -16.29 1.05
C GLU A 94 -20.48 -17.73 1.02
N ASP A 95 -20.52 -18.37 -0.15
CA ASP A 95 -20.18 -19.79 -0.32
C ASP A 95 -18.77 -20.02 -0.86
N LEU A 96 -18.03 -18.95 -1.16
CA LEU A 96 -16.71 -19.07 -1.77
C LEU A 96 -15.67 -19.57 -0.75
N PRO A 97 -14.55 -20.18 -1.19
CA PRO A 97 -13.48 -20.62 -0.30
C PRO A 97 -12.99 -19.51 0.64
N TYR A 98 -12.99 -18.27 0.15
CA TYR A 98 -12.72 -17.07 0.95
C TYR A 98 -14.03 -16.32 1.22
N LYS A 99 -14.80 -16.84 2.18
CA LYS A 99 -16.18 -16.43 2.46
C LYS A 99 -16.30 -14.93 2.74
N LYS A 100 -17.35 -14.31 2.17
CA LYS A 100 -17.81 -12.94 2.40
C LYS A 100 -16.84 -11.82 2.02
N SER A 101 -15.56 -12.10 1.80
CA SER A 101 -14.60 -11.04 1.45
C SER A 101 -14.75 -10.64 -0.01
N VAL A 102 -15.10 -9.38 -0.25
CA VAL A 102 -15.29 -8.85 -1.60
C VAL A 102 -14.01 -8.24 -2.14
N ASN A 103 -13.22 -7.60 -1.28
CA ASN A 103 -11.92 -7.06 -1.65
C ASN A 103 -10.91 -7.15 -0.50
N GLY A 104 -10.27 -8.31 -0.42
CA GLY A 104 -9.22 -8.60 0.54
C GLY A 104 -7.91 -7.86 0.27
N SER A 105 -7.76 -7.09 -0.82
CA SER A 105 -6.56 -6.25 -1.02
C SER A 105 -6.60 -5.01 -0.12
N LEU A 106 -7.76 -4.34 0.02
CA LEU A 106 -7.86 -2.99 0.59
C LEU A 106 -7.40 -2.85 2.04
N TRP A 107 -7.23 -3.94 2.79
CA TRP A 107 -6.86 -3.90 4.21
C TRP A 107 -5.55 -3.17 4.50
N THR A 108 -4.59 -3.12 3.56
CA THR A 108 -3.32 -2.42 3.80
C THR A 108 -3.39 -0.92 3.54
N MET A 109 -4.37 -0.46 2.76
CA MET A 109 -4.50 0.94 2.32
C MET A 109 -4.65 1.94 3.49
N PRO A 110 -5.45 1.68 4.54
CA PRO A 110 -5.51 2.54 5.72
C PRO A 110 -4.14 2.71 6.39
N TYR A 111 -3.36 1.63 6.48
CA TYR A 111 -2.02 1.67 7.08
C TYR A 111 -1.08 2.53 6.24
N GLU A 112 -1.10 2.36 4.92
CA GLU A 112 -0.28 3.15 3.99
C GLU A 112 -0.56 4.65 4.12
N VAL A 113 -1.84 5.06 4.07
CA VAL A 113 -2.24 6.48 4.21
C VAL A 113 -1.83 7.02 5.58
N ARG A 114 -1.98 6.24 6.66
CA ARG A 114 -1.52 6.64 8.00
C ARG A 114 -0.01 6.85 8.04
N MET A 115 0.79 5.98 7.43
CA MET A 115 2.25 6.16 7.38
C MET A 115 2.64 7.42 6.63
N TYR A 116 1.95 7.75 5.53
CA TYR A 116 2.17 9.00 4.80
C TYR A 116 1.87 10.22 5.66
N LEU A 117 0.77 10.19 6.41
CA LEU A 117 0.39 11.27 7.33
C LEU A 117 1.42 11.41 8.46
N ILE A 118 1.82 10.31 9.12
CA ILE A 118 2.82 10.34 10.20
C ILE A 118 4.13 10.93 9.69
N LEU A 119 4.61 10.48 8.52
CA LEU A 119 5.83 11.00 7.91
C LEU A 119 5.72 12.49 7.56
N ALA A 120 4.60 12.91 6.97
CA ALA A 120 4.36 14.30 6.59
C ALA A 120 4.28 15.23 7.82
N LEU A 121 3.57 14.81 8.88
CA LEU A 121 3.46 15.56 10.13
C LEU A 121 4.80 15.65 10.85
N THR A 122 5.56 14.54 10.87
CA THR A 122 6.91 14.50 11.45
C THR A 122 7.85 15.43 10.69
N TRP A 123 7.76 15.46 9.35
CA TRP A 123 8.50 16.41 8.54
C TRP A 123 8.07 17.85 8.84
N LEU A 124 6.77 18.15 8.88
CA LEU A 124 6.26 19.49 9.16
C LEU A 124 6.72 20.01 10.54
N ALA A 125 6.67 19.16 11.57
CA ALA A 125 7.09 19.52 12.92
C ALA A 125 8.60 19.78 13.04
N LEU A 126 9.41 19.08 12.23
CA LEU A 126 10.87 19.11 12.34
C LEU A 126 11.58 19.84 11.19
N SER A 127 10.86 20.24 10.13
CA SER A 127 11.46 20.86 8.94
C SER A 127 12.04 22.23 9.21
N SER A 128 11.53 22.92 10.23
CA SER A 128 12.05 24.22 10.69
C SER A 128 13.33 24.09 11.51
N PHE A 129 13.66 22.87 11.96
CA PHE A 129 14.87 22.57 12.73
C PHE A 129 15.96 21.98 11.83
N GLU A 130 17.12 21.70 12.42
CA GLU A 130 18.18 20.99 11.71
C GLU A 130 17.70 19.61 11.23
N LYS A 131 18.07 19.25 9.99
CA LYS A 131 17.71 17.97 9.39
C LYS A 131 18.03 16.76 10.28
N LYS A 132 19.05 16.85 11.14
CA LYS A 132 19.45 15.78 12.07
C LYS A 132 18.31 15.31 12.98
N TYR A 133 17.41 16.19 13.40
CA TYR A 133 16.27 15.81 14.26
C TYR A 133 15.26 14.95 13.49
N PHE A 134 14.96 15.31 12.24
CA PHE A 134 14.17 14.46 11.35
C PHE A 134 14.84 13.12 11.09
N HIS A 135 16.17 13.08 10.94
CA HIS A 135 16.88 11.81 10.74
C HIS A 135 16.81 10.94 12.00
N ALA A 136 17.00 11.55 13.17
CA ALA A 136 16.96 10.87 14.47
C ALA A 136 15.57 10.28 14.77
N ILE A 137 14.48 11.01 14.51
CA ILE A 137 13.13 10.50 14.78
C ILE A 137 12.76 9.34 13.85
N ILE A 138 13.17 9.37 12.58
CA ILE A 138 12.94 8.26 11.65
C ILE A 138 13.70 7.02 12.11
N VAL A 139 14.96 7.18 12.54
CA VAL A 139 15.73 6.07 13.11
C VAL A 139 15.08 5.56 14.40
N LEU A 140 14.60 6.46 15.27
CA LEU A 140 13.89 6.08 16.49
C LEU A 140 12.62 5.28 16.19
N PHE A 141 11.84 5.67 15.19
CA PHE A 141 10.65 4.92 14.76
C PHE A 141 11.00 3.48 14.35
N VAL A 142 12.06 3.29 13.56
CA VAL A 142 12.51 1.94 13.18
C VAL A 142 13.03 1.14 14.36
N LEU A 143 13.86 1.75 15.21
CA LEU A 143 14.42 1.06 16.36
C LEU A 143 13.36 0.68 17.38
N ALA A 144 12.41 1.58 17.68
CA ALA A 144 11.33 1.33 18.63
C ALA A 144 10.37 0.24 18.12
N SER A 145 9.94 0.34 16.85
CA SER A 145 9.06 -0.70 16.26
C SER A 145 9.78 -2.04 16.10
N GLY A 146 11.06 -2.04 15.71
CA GLY A 146 11.89 -3.24 15.65
C GLY A 146 12.08 -3.89 17.03
N ALA A 147 12.41 -3.09 18.06
CA ALA A 147 12.53 -3.58 19.43
C ALA A 147 11.22 -4.19 19.93
N LYS A 148 10.07 -3.58 19.61
CA LYS A 148 8.74 -4.13 19.94
C LYS A 148 8.47 -5.46 19.24
N ILE A 149 8.79 -5.59 17.95
CA ILE A 149 8.69 -6.86 17.21
C ILE A 149 9.57 -7.93 17.84
N ALA A 150 10.83 -7.60 18.18
CA ALA A 150 11.75 -8.52 18.83
C ALA A 150 11.26 -8.95 20.21
N PHE A 151 10.72 -8.01 21.00
CA PHE A 151 10.13 -8.29 22.30
C PHE A 151 8.94 -9.25 22.18
N ASP A 152 7.95 -8.93 21.32
CA ASP A 152 6.78 -9.78 21.10
C ASP A 152 7.22 -11.19 20.66
N HIS A 153 8.21 -11.25 19.78
CA HIS A 153 8.80 -12.50 19.33
C HIS A 153 9.40 -13.32 20.47
N ILE A 154 10.19 -12.72 21.36
CA ILE A 154 10.80 -13.39 22.53
C ILE A 154 9.71 -13.85 23.50
N SER A 155 8.75 -12.98 23.79
CA SER A 155 7.61 -13.22 24.67
C SER A 155 6.56 -14.19 24.10
N MET A 156 6.81 -14.82 22.95
CA MET A 156 5.88 -15.74 22.26
C MET A 156 4.53 -15.10 21.85
N HIS A 157 4.50 -13.78 21.72
CA HIS A 157 3.36 -13.03 21.20
C HIS A 157 3.53 -12.77 19.70
N ARG A 158 2.43 -12.74 18.95
CA ARG A 158 2.47 -12.30 17.56
C ARG A 158 2.44 -10.77 17.51
N PRO A 159 3.39 -10.12 16.81
CA PRO A 159 3.35 -8.68 16.66
C PRO A 159 2.06 -8.23 16.00
N GLU A 160 1.56 -7.07 16.43
CA GLU A 160 0.42 -6.45 15.77
C GLU A 160 0.80 -6.07 14.32
N LYS A 161 -0.10 -6.34 13.37
CA LYS A 161 0.11 -6.00 11.95
C LYS A 161 0.48 -4.53 11.73
N TYR A 162 -0.09 -3.64 12.54
CA TYR A 162 0.24 -2.22 12.49
C TYR A 162 1.73 -1.97 12.73
N ILE A 163 2.29 -2.57 13.79
CA ILE A 163 3.69 -2.39 14.20
C ILE A 163 4.62 -2.99 13.14
N GLU A 164 4.27 -4.15 12.60
CA GLU A 164 5.03 -4.79 11.52
C GLU A 164 5.09 -3.91 10.27
N LEU A 165 3.93 -3.43 9.77
CA LEU A 165 3.89 -2.54 8.60
C LEU A 165 4.56 -1.19 8.87
N PHE A 166 4.42 -0.66 10.08
CA PHE A 166 5.11 0.55 10.52
C PHE A 166 6.63 0.36 10.46
N PHE A 167 7.14 -0.74 10.99
CA PHE A 167 8.56 -1.09 10.91
C PHE A 167 9.03 -1.21 9.46
N MET A 168 8.28 -1.91 8.60
CA MET A 168 8.62 -2.04 7.17
C MET A 168 8.72 -0.68 6.48
N PHE A 169 7.73 0.20 6.70
CA PHE A 169 7.70 1.53 6.12
C PHE A 169 8.90 2.37 6.58
N PHE A 170 9.08 2.47 7.89
CA PHE A 170 10.12 3.33 8.43
C PHE A 170 11.51 2.74 8.20
N MET A 171 11.67 1.42 8.06
CA MET A 171 12.93 0.81 7.63
C MET A 171 13.33 1.35 6.24
N GLY A 172 12.38 1.40 5.30
CA GLY A 172 12.56 2.07 4.01
C GLY A 172 12.94 3.55 4.13
N ALA A 173 12.24 4.28 5.00
CA ALA A 173 12.53 5.70 5.26
C ALA A 173 13.93 5.91 5.87
N ALA A 174 14.32 5.07 6.82
CA ALA A 174 15.64 5.10 7.47
C ALA A 174 16.74 4.81 6.47
N PHE A 175 16.54 3.87 5.55
CA PHE A 175 17.50 3.64 4.47
C PHE A 175 17.71 4.86 3.58
N TYR A 176 16.65 5.62 3.27
CA TYR A 176 16.78 6.86 2.52
C TYR A 176 17.55 7.94 3.31
N VAL A 177 17.20 8.11 4.57
CA VAL A 177 17.78 9.11 5.48
C VAL A 177 19.26 8.81 5.78
N LEU A 178 19.62 7.53 5.89
CA LEU A 178 20.97 7.06 6.15
C LEU A 178 21.74 6.66 4.88
N LYS A 179 21.24 7.02 3.69
CA LYS A 179 21.82 6.60 2.39
C LYS A 179 23.30 6.92 2.22
N ASN A 180 23.80 7.98 2.85
CA ASN A 180 25.22 8.37 2.78
C ASN A 180 26.12 7.56 3.73
N ARG A 181 25.53 6.76 4.63
CA ARG A 181 26.24 5.93 5.62
C ARG A 181 26.14 4.44 5.31
N ILE A 182 25.11 4.03 4.59
CA ILE A 182 24.87 2.63 4.27
C ILE A 182 25.69 2.25 3.04
N GLN A 183 26.62 1.31 3.21
CA GLN A 183 27.29 0.63 2.11
C GLN A 183 26.57 -0.69 1.83
N ILE A 184 26.20 -0.89 0.56
CA ILE A 184 25.50 -2.10 0.12
C ILE A 184 26.55 -3.11 -0.34
N HIS A 185 26.58 -4.28 0.30
CA HIS A 185 27.59 -5.32 0.11
C HIS A 185 26.92 -6.65 -0.24
N GLY A 186 27.38 -7.29 -1.32
CA GLY A 186 26.84 -8.58 -1.75
C GLY A 186 27.02 -9.70 -0.72
N ALA A 187 28.11 -9.64 0.07
CA ALA A 187 28.34 -10.60 1.15
C ALA A 187 27.21 -10.58 2.19
N ILE A 188 26.72 -9.40 2.58
CA ILE A 188 25.60 -9.28 3.52
C ILE A 188 24.33 -9.86 2.89
N PHE A 189 24.07 -9.56 1.62
CA PHE A 189 22.93 -10.12 0.89
C PHE A 189 22.93 -11.65 0.90
N PHE A 190 24.05 -12.28 0.51
CA PHE A 190 24.16 -13.74 0.47
C PHE A 190 24.13 -14.35 1.88
N ALA A 191 24.72 -13.69 2.88
CA ALA A 191 24.64 -14.14 4.27
C ALA A 191 23.19 -14.16 4.79
N LEU A 192 22.43 -13.08 4.56
CA LEU A 192 21.02 -13.01 4.97
C LEU A 192 20.16 -14.04 4.21
N MET A 193 20.38 -14.21 2.91
CA MET A 193 19.69 -15.24 2.11
C MET A 193 19.99 -16.65 2.64
N THR A 194 21.24 -16.94 2.97
CA THR A 194 21.65 -18.23 3.56
C THR A 194 21.00 -18.44 4.91
N LEU A 195 20.98 -17.40 5.76
CA LEU A 195 20.37 -17.46 7.08
C LEU A 195 18.87 -17.74 7.01
N ILE A 196 18.17 -17.13 6.05
CA ILE A 196 16.75 -17.44 5.75
C ILE A 196 16.60 -18.89 5.30
N ALA A 197 17.44 -19.34 4.35
CA ALA A 197 17.35 -20.69 3.78
C ALA A 197 17.53 -21.79 4.83
N ILE A 198 18.52 -21.66 5.71
CA ILE A 198 18.78 -22.64 6.79
C ILE A 198 17.60 -22.71 7.78
N ASN A 199 16.87 -21.61 7.97
CA ASN A 199 15.76 -21.54 8.93
C ASN A 199 14.39 -21.83 8.31
N LEU A 200 14.29 -22.28 7.06
CA LEU A 200 13.00 -22.61 6.41
C LEU A 200 12.16 -23.63 7.20
N GLY A 201 12.81 -24.55 7.93
CA GLY A 201 12.14 -25.55 8.77
C GLY A 201 11.66 -25.04 10.14
N ASN A 202 12.08 -23.84 10.56
CA ASN A 202 11.70 -23.25 11.84
C ASN A 202 10.97 -21.92 11.61
N ALA A 203 9.64 -21.96 11.59
CA ALA A 203 8.79 -20.82 11.27
C ALA A 203 9.05 -19.59 12.17
N ARG A 204 9.44 -19.81 13.44
CA ARG A 204 9.73 -18.75 14.40
C ARG A 204 11.01 -18.01 14.00
N ASN A 205 12.12 -18.73 13.87
CA ASN A 205 13.39 -18.13 13.47
C ASN A 205 13.31 -17.53 12.07
N PHE A 206 12.66 -18.23 11.14
CA PHE A 206 12.40 -17.72 9.79
C PHE A 206 11.75 -16.33 9.84
N TYR A 207 10.66 -16.18 10.61
CA TYR A 207 9.93 -14.92 10.70
C TYR A 207 10.81 -13.75 11.13
N ILE A 208 11.56 -13.90 12.23
CA ILE A 208 12.35 -12.79 12.77
C ILE A 208 13.51 -12.43 11.83
N ILE A 209 14.20 -13.43 11.27
CA ILE A 209 15.28 -13.19 10.30
C ILE A 209 14.71 -12.48 9.07
N TYR A 210 13.61 -13.00 8.53
CA TYR A 210 12.94 -12.43 7.36
C TYR A 210 12.54 -10.96 7.59
N VAL A 211 11.87 -10.65 8.69
CA VAL A 211 11.35 -9.30 8.98
C VAL A 211 12.46 -8.26 9.01
N PHE A 212 13.61 -8.56 9.63
CA PHE A 212 14.75 -7.64 9.71
C PHE A 212 15.62 -7.64 8.45
N SER A 213 15.55 -8.68 7.61
CA SER A 213 16.40 -8.81 6.42
C SER A 213 15.75 -8.27 5.15
N ILE A 214 14.42 -8.38 5.03
CA ILE A 214 13.71 -8.15 3.76
C ILE A 214 13.97 -6.75 3.20
N GLY A 215 14.08 -5.74 4.06
CA GLY A 215 14.37 -4.38 3.63
C GLY A 215 15.71 -4.25 2.92
N TYR A 216 16.76 -4.84 3.49
CA TYR A 216 18.09 -4.84 2.89
C TYR A 216 18.12 -5.66 1.59
N LEU A 217 17.46 -6.82 1.57
CA LEU A 217 17.39 -7.68 0.38
C LEU A 217 16.73 -6.94 -0.79
N VAL A 218 15.60 -6.27 -0.53
CA VAL A 218 14.88 -5.46 -1.54
C VAL A 218 15.74 -4.30 -2.03
N LEU A 219 16.45 -3.61 -1.13
CA LEU A 219 17.37 -2.56 -1.51
C LEU A 219 18.48 -3.07 -2.41
N TYR A 220 19.18 -4.13 -1.98
CA TYR A 220 20.28 -4.71 -2.75
C TYR A 220 19.83 -5.02 -4.18
N LEU A 221 18.70 -5.72 -4.32
CA LEU A 221 18.11 -6.04 -5.63
C LEU A 221 17.72 -4.80 -6.45
N SER A 222 17.27 -3.72 -5.78
CA SER A 222 16.93 -2.46 -6.44
C SER A 222 18.15 -1.71 -6.97
N TYR A 223 19.34 -1.93 -6.39
CA TYR A 223 20.60 -1.35 -6.82
C TYR A 223 21.35 -2.18 -7.87
N ILE A 224 20.96 -3.44 -8.12
CA ILE A 224 21.52 -4.23 -9.22
C ILE A 224 21.09 -3.57 -10.53
N PRO A 225 22.03 -3.04 -11.33
CA PRO A 225 21.70 -2.34 -12.57
C PRO A 225 21.17 -3.36 -13.60
N SER A 226 19.85 -3.48 -13.75
CA SER A 226 19.23 -4.25 -14.84
C SER A 226 18.46 -3.32 -15.79
N GLY A 227 19.01 -3.16 -17.00
CA GLY A 227 18.56 -2.19 -18.01
C GLY A 227 17.18 -2.44 -18.63
N PHE A 228 16.54 -3.58 -18.33
CA PHE A 228 15.21 -3.92 -18.86
C PHE A 228 14.07 -3.47 -17.95
N ILE A 229 14.23 -3.57 -16.62
CA ILE A 229 13.21 -3.18 -15.63
C ILE A 229 12.98 -1.66 -15.65
N ARG A 230 14.02 -0.86 -15.88
CA ARG A 230 13.89 0.60 -16.06
C ARG A 230 13.03 1.00 -17.26
N LYS A 231 12.93 0.18 -18.31
CA LYS A 231 12.06 0.45 -19.48
C LYS A 231 10.58 0.23 -19.14
N TYR A 232 10.26 -0.62 -18.16
CA TYR A 232 8.88 -0.90 -17.75
C TYR A 232 8.17 0.36 -17.20
N ASN A 233 8.89 1.26 -16.51
CA ASN A 233 8.36 2.54 -16.05
C ASN A 233 7.89 3.48 -17.18
N LYS A 234 8.24 3.21 -18.44
CA LYS A 234 7.77 4.01 -19.60
C LYS A 234 6.38 3.61 -20.08
N LEU A 235 5.88 2.42 -19.71
CA LEU A 235 4.63 1.89 -20.22
C LEU A 235 3.39 2.35 -19.43
N GLY A 236 3.55 2.80 -18.18
CA GLY A 236 2.47 3.26 -17.30
C GLY A 236 2.55 2.65 -15.90
N ASP A 237 1.94 3.29 -14.90
CA ASP A 237 1.96 2.82 -13.51
C ASP A 237 0.72 1.96 -13.20
N TYR A 238 0.67 0.77 -13.80
CA TYR A 238 -0.44 -0.18 -13.65
C TYR A 238 -0.47 -0.89 -12.30
N SER A 239 0.59 -0.73 -11.49
CA SER A 239 0.78 -1.50 -10.25
C SER A 239 -0.40 -1.33 -9.29
N TYR A 240 -0.92 -0.11 -9.21
CA TYR A 240 -2.00 0.23 -8.30
C TYR A 240 -3.35 -0.36 -8.74
N GLY A 241 -3.71 -0.21 -10.03
CA GLY A 241 -4.90 -0.85 -10.59
C GLY A 241 -4.86 -2.38 -10.40
N ILE A 242 -3.73 -3.03 -10.72
CA ILE A 242 -3.59 -4.47 -10.52
C ILE A 242 -3.90 -4.86 -9.07
N TYR A 243 -3.37 -4.11 -8.11
CA TYR A 243 -3.56 -4.37 -6.69
C TYR A 243 -5.03 -4.26 -6.24
N ILE A 244 -5.75 -3.21 -6.65
CA ILE A 244 -7.14 -2.99 -6.21
C ILE A 244 -8.17 -3.86 -6.92
N TYR A 245 -7.89 -4.28 -8.17
CA TYR A 245 -8.81 -5.10 -8.98
C TYR A 245 -8.57 -6.61 -8.86
N ALA A 246 -7.35 -7.07 -8.52
CA ALA A 246 -7.01 -8.50 -8.54
C ALA A 246 -7.98 -9.36 -7.69
N PHE A 247 -8.21 -8.98 -6.44
CA PHE A 247 -9.02 -9.76 -5.51
C PHE A 247 -10.50 -9.88 -5.92
N PRO A 248 -11.24 -8.78 -6.20
CA PRO A 248 -12.65 -8.89 -6.60
C PRO A 248 -12.82 -9.67 -7.91
N ILE A 249 -11.86 -9.56 -8.84
CA ILE A 249 -11.86 -10.34 -10.09
C ILE A 249 -11.66 -11.82 -9.79
N GLN A 250 -10.71 -12.18 -8.93
CA GLN A 250 -10.49 -13.58 -8.54
C GLN A 250 -11.74 -14.18 -7.88
N GLN A 251 -12.37 -13.46 -6.95
CA GLN A 251 -13.63 -13.91 -6.33
C GLN A 251 -14.73 -14.09 -7.37
N SER A 252 -14.86 -13.15 -8.31
CA SER A 252 -15.87 -13.22 -9.38
C SER A 252 -15.66 -14.44 -10.29
N ILE A 253 -14.41 -14.73 -10.67
CA ILE A 253 -14.09 -15.90 -11.51
C ILE A 253 -14.40 -17.20 -10.78
N ILE A 254 -14.03 -17.30 -9.48
CA ILE A 254 -14.34 -18.48 -8.66
C ILE A 254 -15.86 -18.62 -8.46
N ALA A 255 -16.59 -17.52 -8.33
CA ALA A 255 -18.05 -17.55 -8.22
C ALA A 255 -18.73 -18.07 -9.47
N ILE A 256 -18.20 -17.74 -10.66
CA ILE A 256 -18.71 -18.21 -11.95
C ILE A 256 -18.32 -19.68 -12.20
N ASN A 257 -17.10 -20.07 -11.81
CA ASN A 257 -16.59 -21.43 -11.98
C ASN A 257 -15.95 -21.93 -10.69
N THR A 258 -16.75 -22.58 -9.85
CA THR A 258 -16.33 -23.08 -8.52
C THR A 258 -15.32 -24.22 -8.59
N GLY A 259 -15.18 -24.88 -9.74
CA GLY A 259 -14.22 -25.97 -10.00
C GLY A 259 -12.98 -25.55 -10.78
N ILE A 260 -12.73 -24.24 -10.96
CA ILE A 260 -11.62 -23.74 -11.76
C ILE A 260 -10.26 -24.21 -11.22
N SER A 261 -9.38 -24.65 -12.12
CA SER A 261 -8.00 -25.00 -11.74
C SER A 261 -7.23 -23.75 -11.29
N VAL A 262 -6.22 -23.94 -10.42
CA VAL A 262 -5.37 -22.82 -9.97
C VAL A 262 -4.66 -22.14 -11.15
N ALA A 263 -4.21 -22.93 -12.14
CA ALA A 263 -3.54 -22.41 -13.33
C ALA A 263 -4.48 -21.53 -14.17
N ASP A 264 -5.72 -21.98 -14.38
CA ASP A 264 -6.73 -21.21 -15.11
C ASP A 264 -7.14 -19.95 -14.35
N LEU A 265 -7.30 -20.04 -13.03
CA LEU A 265 -7.58 -18.87 -12.20
C LEU A 265 -6.47 -17.82 -12.33
N ILE A 266 -5.20 -18.23 -12.26
CA ILE A 266 -4.05 -17.32 -12.47
C ILE A 266 -4.12 -16.71 -13.87
N LYS A 267 -4.30 -17.52 -14.91
CA LYS A 267 -4.33 -17.07 -16.30
C LYS A 267 -5.44 -16.05 -16.54
N TYR A 268 -6.69 -16.39 -16.20
CA TYR A 268 -7.82 -15.51 -16.44
C TYR A 268 -7.76 -14.27 -15.55
N SER A 269 -7.51 -14.44 -14.25
CA SER A 269 -7.43 -13.29 -13.34
C SER A 269 -6.30 -12.34 -13.72
N MET A 270 -5.14 -12.83 -14.13
CA MET A 270 -4.02 -11.98 -14.56
C MET A 270 -4.39 -11.16 -15.79
N VAL A 271 -4.98 -11.79 -16.82
CA VAL A 271 -5.37 -11.10 -18.06
C VAL A 271 -6.46 -10.07 -17.78
N THR A 272 -7.54 -10.46 -17.10
CA THR A 272 -8.66 -9.54 -16.84
C THR A 272 -8.27 -8.40 -15.91
N THR A 273 -7.46 -8.68 -14.88
CA THR A 273 -6.95 -7.64 -13.96
C THR A 273 -6.04 -6.66 -14.70
N LEU A 274 -5.16 -7.16 -15.57
CA LEU A 274 -4.27 -6.30 -16.35
C LEU A 274 -5.06 -5.38 -17.27
N VAL A 275 -6.06 -5.91 -17.99
CA VAL A 275 -6.93 -5.11 -18.88
C VAL A 275 -7.67 -4.03 -18.09
N LEU A 276 -8.33 -4.39 -16.99
CA LEU A 276 -9.06 -3.43 -16.15
C LEU A 276 -8.13 -2.40 -15.52
N SER A 277 -6.93 -2.81 -15.10
CA SER A 277 -5.91 -1.89 -14.60
C SER A 277 -5.42 -0.93 -15.68
N MET A 278 -5.25 -1.39 -16.93
CA MET A 278 -4.87 -0.50 -18.04
C MET A 278 -5.98 0.50 -18.36
N ILE A 279 -7.24 0.06 -18.36
CA ILE A 279 -8.40 0.94 -18.57
C ILE A 279 -8.48 1.99 -17.44
N SER A 280 -8.39 1.55 -16.17
CA SER A 280 -8.36 2.43 -15.00
C SER A 280 -7.25 3.47 -15.09
N TRP A 281 -6.03 3.04 -15.46
CA TRP A 281 -4.89 3.94 -15.60
C TRP A 281 -5.15 5.06 -16.62
N HIS A 282 -5.62 4.71 -17.82
CA HIS A 282 -5.78 5.68 -18.90
C HIS A 282 -7.01 6.58 -18.73
N LEU A 283 -8.09 6.06 -18.15
CA LEU A 283 -9.34 6.80 -17.98
C LEU A 283 -9.40 7.62 -16.70
N LEU A 284 -8.76 7.15 -15.62
CA LEU A 284 -8.84 7.76 -14.30
C LEU A 284 -7.47 8.25 -13.84
N GLU A 285 -6.57 7.33 -13.48
CA GLU A 285 -5.37 7.65 -12.70
C GLU A 285 -4.46 8.65 -13.41
N LYS A 286 -4.17 8.43 -14.69
CA LYS A 286 -3.33 9.33 -15.50
C LYS A 286 -3.95 10.73 -15.64
N ARG A 287 -5.27 10.82 -15.76
CA ARG A 287 -5.99 12.11 -15.91
C ARG A 287 -5.96 12.88 -14.60
N PHE A 288 -6.32 12.24 -13.49
CA PHE A 288 -6.31 12.88 -12.17
C PHE A 288 -4.89 13.29 -11.75
N LEU A 289 -3.88 12.46 -12.00
CA LEU A 289 -2.48 12.83 -11.76
C LEU A 289 -2.04 14.02 -12.64
N GLY A 290 -2.52 14.10 -13.88
CA GLY A 290 -2.28 15.24 -14.78
C GLY A 290 -2.88 16.55 -14.26
N MET A 291 -3.95 16.50 -13.47
CA MET A 291 -4.59 17.66 -12.84
C MET A 291 -3.86 18.16 -11.57
N LYS A 292 -2.82 17.47 -11.11
CA LYS A 292 -2.08 17.85 -9.90
C LYS A 292 -1.61 19.32 -9.91
N PRO A 293 -0.99 19.87 -10.98
CA PRO A 293 -0.54 21.27 -10.99
C PRO A 293 -1.68 22.26 -10.71
N PHE A 294 -2.88 21.98 -11.23
CA PHE A 294 -4.08 22.79 -11.00
C PHE A 294 -4.47 22.77 -9.52
N PHE A 295 -4.61 21.60 -8.90
CA PHE A 295 -4.99 21.48 -7.49
C PHE A 295 -3.95 22.11 -6.54
N VAL A 296 -2.66 21.93 -6.84
CA VAL A 296 -1.56 22.53 -6.07
C VAL A 296 -1.64 24.06 -6.15
N ALA A 297 -1.72 24.62 -7.36
CA ALA A 297 -1.81 26.07 -7.55
C ALA A 297 -3.07 26.66 -6.89
N TYR A 298 -4.21 26.01 -7.03
CA TYR A 298 -5.46 26.42 -6.41
C TYR A 298 -5.37 26.44 -4.88
N THR A 299 -4.82 25.40 -4.26
CA THR A 299 -4.66 25.31 -2.81
C THR A 299 -3.73 26.42 -2.28
N HIS A 300 -2.60 26.65 -2.95
CA HIS A 300 -1.70 27.75 -2.62
C HIS A 300 -2.40 29.11 -2.71
N SER A 301 -3.26 29.32 -3.72
CA SER A 301 -4.01 30.57 -3.88
C SER A 301 -4.97 30.85 -2.72
N ILE A 302 -5.66 29.83 -2.20
CA ILE A 302 -6.57 29.94 -1.07
C ILE A 302 -5.81 30.29 0.22
N LEU A 303 -4.70 29.59 0.47
CA LEU A 303 -3.89 29.83 1.67
C LEU A 303 -3.30 31.24 1.69
N ARG A 304 -2.83 31.74 0.53
CA ARG A 304 -2.35 33.12 0.39
C ARG A 304 -3.45 34.15 0.66
N ARG A 305 -4.67 33.94 0.14
CA ARG A 305 -5.81 34.84 0.38
C ARG A 305 -6.20 34.91 1.85
N ARG A 306 -6.22 33.78 2.56
CA ARG A 306 -6.52 33.75 4.00
C ARG A 306 -5.45 34.41 4.87
N SER A 307 -4.18 34.32 4.47
CA SER A 307 -3.09 35.01 5.16
C SER A 307 -3.18 36.54 4.98
N ALA A 308 -3.72 37.01 3.86
CA ALA A 308 -3.84 38.44 3.56
C ALA A 308 -5.09 39.09 4.19
N SER A 309 -6.14 38.32 4.50
CA SER A 309 -7.38 38.80 5.13
C SER A 309 -7.38 38.73 6.66
N GLY A 310 -6.28 38.29 7.27
CA GLY A 310 -6.13 38.12 8.72
C GLY A 310 -5.12 39.08 9.36
N HIS A 311 -4.79 40.18 8.67
CA HIS A 311 -4.13 41.38 9.21
C HIS A 311 -5.11 42.54 9.10
#